data_AF-A0A4P6UMZ7-F1
#
_entry.id   AF-A0A4P6UMZ7-F1
#
_cell.length_a   1.000
_cell.length_b   1.000
_cell.length_c   1.000
_cell.angle_alpha   90.00
_cell.angle_beta   90.00
_cell.angle_gamma   90.00
#
_symmetry.space_group_name_H-M   'P 1'
#
loop_
_entity.id
_entity.type
_entity.pdbx_description
1 polymer ?
#
loop_
_entity_poly.entity_id
_entity_poly.type
_entity_poly.pdbx_seq_one_letter_code
_entity_poly.pdbx_strand_id
1 'polypeptide(L)' 'MSNAEQPAAVLPLFRPGTQVMYHGKPETVDHIIIQRYDLLVHLKEANISVNADKVELEPTRIPLSRTH' A
#
# COMPACT_ATOMS: atom_id res chain seq x y z
N MET A 1 13.09 -27.09 -18.86
CA MET A 1 13.70 -26.35 -17.74
C MET A 1 12.57 -25.63 -17.03
N SER A 2 12.20 -26.08 -15.83
CA SER A 2 11.11 -25.44 -15.07
C SER A 2 11.57 -24.06 -14.63
N ASN A 3 10.89 -23.02 -15.13
CA ASN A 3 11.08 -21.65 -14.68
C ASN A 3 10.51 -21.57 -13.26
N ALA A 4 11.32 -21.87 -12.24
CA ALA A 4 10.88 -21.77 -10.86
C ALA A 4 10.63 -20.30 -10.56
N GLU A 5 9.36 -19.93 -10.41
CA GLU A 5 8.96 -18.56 -10.15
C GLU A 5 9.61 -18.08 -8.85
N GLN A 6 10.36 -16.96 -8.93
CA GLN A 6 11.02 -16.40 -7.75
C GLN A 6 9.96 -16.02 -6.70
N PRO A 7 10.11 -16.46 -5.43
CA PRO A 7 9.15 -16.15 -4.39
C PRO A 7 8.96 -14.65 -4.23
N ALA A 8 7.72 -14.22 -4.08
CA ALA A 8 7.36 -12.83 -3.91
C ALA A 8 6.24 -12.69 -2.86
N ALA A 9 6.29 -11.60 -2.10
CA ALA A 9 5.15 -11.18 -1.29
C ALA A 9 4.24 -10.29 -2.16
N VAL A 10 2.93 -10.48 -2.05
CA VAL A 10 1.92 -9.65 -2.72
C VAL A 10 1.10 -8.98 -1.64
N LEU A 11 1.28 -7.68 -1.48
CA LEU A 11 0.62 -6.90 -0.43
C LEU A 11 0.41 -5.45 -0.87
N PRO A 12 -0.61 -4.76 -0.33
CA PRO A 12 -0.72 -3.32 -0.50
C PRO A 12 0.48 -2.64 0.16
N LEU A 13 1.08 -1.68 -0.56
CA LEU A 13 2.25 -0.95 -0.09
C LEU A 13 2.01 0.54 -0.16
N PHE A 14 1.65 1.12 0.99
CA PHE A 14 1.40 2.54 1.11
C PHE A 14 2.71 3.30 1.35
N ARG A 15 2.95 4.33 0.54
CA ARG A 15 4.10 5.24 0.63
C ARG A 15 3.66 6.65 0.26
N PRO A 16 4.28 7.71 0.81
CA PRO A 16 4.08 9.07 0.32
C PRO A 16 4.23 9.15 -1.21
N GLY A 17 3.27 9.80 -1.87
CA GLY A 17 3.18 9.93 -3.33
C GLY A 17 2.46 8.78 -4.05
N THR A 18 2.15 7.66 -3.39
CA THR A 18 1.37 6.57 -4.00
C THR A 18 -0.04 7.06 -4.38
N GLN A 19 -0.50 6.73 -5.59
CA GLN A 19 -1.90 6.94 -6.00
C GLN A 19 -2.77 5.80 -5.47
N VAL A 20 -3.91 6.16 -4.88
CA VAL A 20 -4.93 5.23 -4.38
C VAL A 20 -6.31 5.71 -4.83
N MET A 21 -7.32 4.85 -4.72
CA MET A 21 -8.71 5.26 -4.89
C MET A 21 -9.42 5.28 -3.53
N TYR A 22 -10.17 6.34 -3.27
CA TYR A 22 -11.02 6.46 -2.09
C TYR A 22 -12.42 6.89 -2.52
N HIS A 23 -13.43 6.06 -2.23
CA HIS A 23 -14.81 6.27 -2.70
C HIS A 23 -14.89 6.60 -4.21
N GLY A 24 -14.12 5.88 -5.03
CA GLY A 24 -14.09 6.07 -6.48
C GLY A 24 -13.40 7.34 -6.97
N LYS A 25 -12.69 8.08 -6.10
CA LYS A 25 -11.89 9.24 -6.47
C LYS A 25 -10.40 8.94 -6.34
N PRO A 26 -9.56 9.39 -7.29
CA PRO A 26 -8.12 9.30 -7.15
C PRO A 26 -7.64 10.22 -6.04
N GLU A 27 -6.78 9.69 -5.18
CA GLU A 27 -6.15 10.41 -4.08
C GLU A 27 -4.66 10.06 -4.04
N THR A 28 -3.88 10.96 -3.48
CA THR A 28 -2.46 10.81 -3.24
C THR A 28 -2.21 10.56 -1.76
N VAL A 29 -1.46 9.50 -1.45
CA VAL A 29 -0.95 9.28 -0.10
C VAL A 29 0.02 10.40 0.25
N ASP A 30 -0.26 11.17 1.29
CA ASP A 30 0.66 12.18 1.83
C ASP A 30 1.62 11.55 2.85
N HIS A 31 1.06 10.93 3.89
CA HIS A 31 1.84 10.22 4.91
C HIS A 31 1.06 9.06 5.53
N ILE A 32 1.78 8.20 6.24
CA ILE A 32 1.24 7.00 6.90
C ILE A 32 1.32 7.19 8.41
N ILE A 33 0.25 6.84 9.12
CA ILE A 33 0.20 6.87 10.57
C ILE A 33 0.06 5.44 11.06
N ILE A 34 1.02 5.00 11.88
CA ILE A 34 1.00 3.68 12.51
C ILE A 34 0.64 3.86 13.97
N GLN A 35 -0.45 3.23 14.38
CA GLN A 35 -0.88 3.16 15.77
C GLN A 35 -0.89 1.70 16.22
N ARG A 36 -1.18 1.46 17.50
CA ARG A 36 -1.01 0.14 18.13
C ARG A 36 -1.72 -1.00 17.40
N TYR A 37 -2.89 -0.73 16.80
CA TYR A 37 -3.68 -1.73 16.09
C TYR A 37 -4.18 -1.26 14.72
N ASP A 38 -3.86 -0.01 14.34
CA ASP A 38 -4.42 0.64 13.15
C ASP A 38 -3.31 1.18 12.25
N LEU A 39 -3.56 1.07 10.95
CA LEU A 39 -2.77 1.70 9.90
C LEU A 39 -3.66 2.73 9.20
N LEU A 40 -3.32 4.01 9.33
CA LEU A 40 -4.04 5.08 8.65
C LEU A 40 -3.22 5.63 7.48
N VAL A 41 -3.93 5.98 6.43
CA VAL A 41 -3.41 6.65 5.24
C VAL A 41 -3.97 8.06 5.23
N HIS A 42 -3.09 9.07 5.28
CA HIS A 42 -3.50 10.45 5.08
C HIS A 42 -3.60 10.75 3.58
N LEU A 43 -4.77 11.17 3.15
CA LEU A 43 -5.09 11.49 1.76
C LEU A 43 -4.91 12.99 1.52
N LYS A 44 -4.16 13.35 0.47
CA LYS A 44 -3.77 14.73 0.21
C LYS A 44 -4.93 15.60 -0.26
N GLU A 45 -5.76 15.11 -1.17
CA GLU A 45 -6.82 15.88 -1.82
C GLU A 45 -8.01 16.04 -0.88
N ALA A 46 -8.42 14.96 -0.22
CA ALA A 46 -9.46 14.99 0.81
C ALA A 46 -8.99 15.61 2.14
N ASN A 47 -7.67 15.67 2.39
CA ASN A 47 -7.03 16.19 3.61
C ASN A 47 -7.59 15.54 4.90
N ILE A 48 -7.69 14.21 4.88
CA ILE A 48 -8.17 13.39 6.00
C ILE A 48 -7.33 12.13 6.16
N SER A 49 -7.34 11.54 7.35
CA SER A 49 -6.82 10.19 7.58
C SER A 49 -7.96 9.17 7.53
N VAL A 50 -7.72 8.08 6.81
CA VAL A 50 -8.64 6.95 6.72
C VAL A 50 -7.91 5.66 7.06
N ASN A 51 -8.64 4.64 7.51
CA ASN A 51 -8.04 3.31 7.66
C ASN A 51 -7.56 2.81 6.28
N ALA A 52 -6.40 2.14 6.28
CA ALA A 52 -5.80 1.61 5.06
C ALA A 52 -6.67 0.58 4.33
N ASP A 53 -7.60 -0.08 5.02
CA ASP A 53 -8.58 -1.01 4.43
C ASP A 53 -9.72 -0.32 3.66
N LYS A 54 -9.85 1.02 3.79
CA LYS A 54 -10.86 1.82 3.09
C LYS A 54 -10.37 2.41 1.77
N VAL A 55 -9.09 2.24 1.44
CA VAL A 55 -8.51 2.72 0.19
C VAL A 55 -8.19 1.55 -0.71
N GLU A 56 -8.48 1.71 -2.00
CA GLU A 56 -8.16 0.72 -3.01
C GLU A 56 -6.78 1.05 -3.59
N LEU A 57 -5.92 0.03 -3.62
CA LEU A 57 -4.56 0.10 -4.16
C LEU A 57 -4.23 -1.24 -4.80
N GLU A 58 -3.70 -1.20 -6.01
CA GLU A 58 -3.19 -2.40 -6.67
C GLU A 58 -2.07 -3.05 -5.82
N PRO A 59 -2.19 -4.35 -5.48
CA PRO A 59 -1.19 -5.03 -4.69
C PRO A 59 0.20 -4.96 -5.32
N THR A 60 1.20 -4.66 -4.50
CA THR A 60 2.60 -4.58 -4.94
C THR A 60 3.26 -5.96 -4.82
N ARG A 61 3.85 -6.44 -5.92
CA ARG A 61 4.69 -7.65 -5.93
C ARG A 61 6.10 -7.29 -5.47
N ILE A 62 6.51 -7.80 -4.31
CA ILE A 62 7.83 -7.58 -3.73
C ILE A 62 8.64 -8.89 -3.87
N PRO A 63 9.66 -8.94 -4.75
CA PRO A 63 10.54 -10.10 -4.85
C PRO A 63 11.24 -10.36 -3.52
N LEU A 64 11.22 -11.61 -3.06
CA LEU A 64 11.89 -12.02 -1.84
C LEU A 64 13.22 -12.69 -2.18
N SER A 65 14.24 -12.34 -1.42
CA SER A 65 15.57 -12.97 -1.48
C SER A 65 15.91 -13.49 -0.10
N ARG A 66 16.49 -14.70 -0.04
CA ARG A 66 17.03 -15.23 1.22
C ARG A 66 18.36 -14.55 1.50
N THR A 67 18.45 -13.87 2.64
CA THR A 67 19.70 -13.38 3.21
C THR A 67 20.11 -14.32 4.35
N HIS A 68 21.36 -14.78 4.30
CA HIS A 68 22.01 -15.65 5.29
C HIS A 68 22.43 -14.89 6.55
#